data_AF-A0A1I3XM51-F1
#
_entry.id   AF-A0A1I3XM51-F1
#
_cell.length_a   1.000
_cell.length_b   1.000
_cell.length_c   1.000
_cell.angle_alpha   90.00
_cell.angle_beta   90.00
_cell.angle_gamma   90.00
#
_symmetry.space_group_name_H-M   'P 1'
#
loop_
_entity.id
_entity.type
_entity.pdbx_description
1 polymer ?
#
loop_
_entity_poly.entity_id
_entity_poly.type
_entity_poly.pdbx_seq_one_letter_code
_entity_poly.pdbx_strand_id
1 'polypeptide(L)' 'MAKQEAVGVCGTLCEPVAVGMGAEGFSIDLVTGAGERLMLRMDEAAAGQLAAMVSACLAKPARGKRALAA' A
#
# COMPACT_ATOMS: atom_id res chain seq x y z
N MET A 1 -19.76 0.00 23.07
CA MET A 1 -18.64 -0.21 22.12
C MET A 1 -19.10 0.32 20.78
N ALA A 2 -18.55 1.45 20.34
CA ALA A 2 -18.90 2.01 19.04
C ALA A 2 -18.36 1.07 17.96
N LYS A 3 -19.26 0.49 17.17
CA LYS A 3 -18.94 -0.25 15.96
C LYS A 3 -18.31 0.78 15.01
N GLN A 4 -16.98 0.75 14.85
CA GLN A 4 -16.33 1.47 13.75
C GLN A 4 -16.87 0.86 12.46
N GLU A 5 -17.85 1.56 11.88
CA GLU A 5 -18.23 1.34 10.50
C GLU A 5 -16.98 1.71 9.71
N ALA A 6 -16.24 0.70 9.26
CA ALA A 6 -15.29 0.88 8.19
C ALA A 6 -16.13 1.33 6.99
N VAL A 7 -16.24 2.66 6.81
CA VAL A 7 -16.64 3.26 5.55
C VAL A 7 -15.55 2.82 4.58
N GLY A 8 -15.75 1.64 4.01
CA GLY A 8 -15.00 1.17 2.87
C GLY A 8 -15.29 2.19 1.79
N VAL A 9 -14.34 3.10 1.58
CA VAL A 9 -14.30 3.93 0.40
C VAL A 9 -14.11 2.95 -0.75
N CYS A 10 -15.22 2.47 -1.31
CA CYS A 10 -15.29 1.62 -2.50
C CYS A 10 -14.94 2.45 -3.75
N GLY A 11 -13.82 3.15 -3.69
CA GLY A 11 -13.22 3.87 -4.80
C GLY A 11 -11.92 3.18 -5.18
N THR A 12 -11.62 3.15 -6.47
CA THR A 12 -10.27 2.80 -6.93
C THR A 12 -9.30 3.80 -6.30
N LEU A 13 -8.27 3.31 -5.61
CA LEU A 13 -7.16 4.15 -5.16
C LEU A 13 -6.29 4.44 -6.38
N CYS A 14 -5.98 5.71 -6.61
CA CYS A 14 -5.06 6.13 -7.66
C CYS A 14 -3.60 5.95 -7.17
N GLU A 15 -2.70 6.79 -7.65
CA GLU A 15 -1.31 6.81 -7.22
C GLU A 15 -1.13 7.56 -5.89
N PRO A 16 -0.17 7.13 -5.04
CA PRO A 16 0.20 7.88 -3.87
C PRO A 16 0.78 9.25 -4.26
N VAL A 17 0.26 10.30 -3.64
CA VAL A 17 0.67 11.68 -3.88
C VAL A 17 1.89 12.05 -3.03
N ALA A 18 1.98 11.50 -1.83
CA ALA A 18 3.12 11.72 -0.94
C ALA A 18 3.31 10.55 0.02
N VAL A 19 4.57 10.33 0.42
CA VAL A 19 4.96 9.42 1.51
C VAL A 19 5.85 10.23 2.48
N GLY A 20 5.58 10.11 3.77
CA GLY A 20 6.28 10.87 4.80
C GLY A 20 6.60 10.03 6.04
N MET A 21 7.62 10.47 6.78
CA MET A 21 7.96 9.95 8.10
C MET A 21 8.05 11.15 9.05
N GLY A 22 7.31 11.11 10.14
CA GLY A 22 7.25 12.16 11.14
C GLY A 22 7.27 11.60 12.56
N ALA A 23 7.09 12.48 13.55
CA ALA A 23 7.09 12.10 14.96
C ALA A 23 5.98 11.09 15.34
N GLU A 24 4.90 11.06 14.56
CA GLU A 24 3.78 10.12 14.75
C GLU A 24 3.91 8.82 13.94
N GLY A 25 5.03 8.62 13.22
CA GLY A 25 5.27 7.44 12.39
C GLY A 25 5.22 7.73 10.89
N PHE A 26 4.76 6.75 10.13
CA PHE A 26 4.72 6.80 8.67
C PHE A 26 3.35 7.25 8.17
N SER A 27 3.32 8.05 7.11
CA SER A 27 2.10 8.46 6.44
C SER A 27 2.16 8.30 4.92
N ILE A 28 1.02 7.94 4.32
CA ILE A 28 0.83 7.87 2.87
C ILE A 28 -0.41 8.66 2.52
N ASP A 29 -0.25 9.65 1.65
CA ASP A 29 -1.35 10.41 1.08
C ASP A 29 -1.76 9.80 -0.26
N LEU A 30 -3.03 9.46 -0.38
CA LEU A 30 -3.66 8.86 -1.55
C LEU A 30 -4.73 9.80 -2.09
N VAL A 31 -4.97 9.71 -3.40
CA VAL A 31 -6.16 10.30 -4.03
C VAL A 31 -7.06 9.18 -4.53
N THR A 32 -8.35 9.29 -4.23
CA THR A 32 -9.36 8.34 -4.72
C THR A 32 -9.71 8.66 -6.17
N GLY A 33 -10.31 7.72 -6.89
CA GLY A 33 -10.85 7.97 -8.23
C GLY A 33 -11.89 9.11 -8.31
N ALA A 34 -12.50 9.48 -7.18
CA ALA A 34 -13.42 10.61 -7.06
C ALA A 34 -12.70 11.96 -6.81
N GLY A 35 -11.38 11.96 -6.70
CA GLY A 35 -10.58 13.16 -6.41
C GLY A 35 -10.47 13.50 -4.92
N GLU A 36 -10.94 12.64 -4.02
CA GLU A 36 -10.83 12.84 -2.58
C GLU A 36 -9.45 12.49 -2.08
N ARG A 37 -8.98 13.16 -1.02
CA ARG A 37 -7.69 12.88 -0.39
C ARG A 37 -7.89 12.00 0.84
N LEU A 38 -7.13 10.91 0.91
CA LEU A 38 -7.08 9.99 2.04
C LEU A 38 -5.65 9.93 2.58
N MET A 39 -5.47 10.20 3.87
CA MET A 39 -4.19 10.04 4.56
C MET A 39 -4.23 8.77 5.41
N LEU A 40 -3.34 7.83 5.12
CA LEU A 40 -3.11 6.65 5.94
C LEU A 40 -1.95 6.95 6.90
N ARG A 41 -2.16 6.74 8.20
CA ARG A 41 -1.11 6.81 9.23
C ARG A 41 -0.85 5.42 9.79
N MET A 42 0.41 5.08 9.97
CA MET A 42 0.81 3.76 10.48
C MET A 42 2.09 3.85 11.30
N ASP A 43 2.23 2.94 12.26
CA ASP A 43 3.48 2.77 12.98
C ASP A 43 4.57 2.13 12.11
N GLU A 44 5.79 2.06 12.66
CA GLU A 44 6.95 1.51 11.95
C GLU A 44 6.81 0.03 11.60
N ALA A 45 6.14 -0.76 12.46
CA ALA A 45 5.94 -2.19 12.21
C ALA A 45 4.99 -2.42 11.03
N ALA A 46 3.86 -1.71 11.01
CA ALA A 46 2.90 -1.75 9.91
C ALA A 46 3.49 -1.19 8.61
N ALA A 47 4.31 -0.12 8.68
CA ALA A 47 5.04 0.40 7.53
C ALA A 47 6.01 -0.63 6.94
N GLY A 48 6.76 -1.33 7.80
CA GLY A 48 7.66 -2.41 7.37
C GLY A 48 6.92 -3.57 6.70
N GLN A 49 5.78 -3.97 7.24
CA GLN A 49 4.92 -5.00 6.63
C GLN A 49 4.40 -4.58 5.25
N LEU A 50 3.93 -3.32 5.13
CA LEU A 50 3.47 -2.79 3.85
C LEU A 50 4.61 -2.76 2.82
N ALA A 51 5.81 -2.33 3.21
CA ALA A 51 6.98 -2.30 2.34
C ALA A 51 7.35 -3.71 1.85
N ALA A 52 7.29 -4.73 2.73
CA ALA A 52 7.55 -6.12 2.36
C ALA A 52 6.51 -6.66 1.36
N MET A 53 5.22 -6.37 1.58
CA MET A 53 4.15 -6.75 0.66
C MET A 53 4.34 -6.11 -0.73
N VAL A 54 4.58 -4.80 -0.78
CA VAL A 54 4.81 -4.09 -2.05
C VAL A 54 6.05 -4.66 -2.75
N SER A 55 7.14 -4.89 -2.02
CA SER A 55 8.35 -5.49 -2.58
C SER A 55 8.09 -6.88 -3.16
N ALA A 56 7.29 -7.71 -2.51
CA ALA A 56 6.90 -9.03 -3.02
C ALA A 56 6.03 -8.94 -4.29
N CYS A 57 5.13 -7.95 -4.39
CA CYS A 57 4.35 -7.72 -5.60
C CYS A 57 5.20 -7.21 -6.77
N LEU A 58 6.20 -6.36 -6.48
CA LEU A 58 7.12 -5.82 -7.48
C LEU A 58 8.17 -6.83 -7.94
N ALA A 59 8.53 -7.77 -7.06
CA ALA A 59 9.29 -8.96 -7.41
C ALA A 59 8.40 -9.87 -8.28
N LYS A 60 8.16 -9.49 -9.54
CA LYS A 60 7.63 -10.39 -10.56
C LYS A 60 8.40 -11.71 -10.46
N PRO A 61 7.75 -12.89 -10.48
CA PRO A 61 8.49 -14.12 -10.66
C PRO A 61 9.28 -13.97 -11.96
N ALA A 62 10.60 -13.93 -11.86
CA ALA A 62 11.45 -14.02 -13.04
C ALA A 62 10.96 -15.27 -13.75
N ARG A 63 10.35 -15.09 -14.93
CA ARG A 63 9.89 -16.17 -15.79
C ARG A 63 11.17 -16.84 -16.28
N GLY A 64 11.75 -17.66 -15.41
CA GLY A 64 12.91 -18.45 -15.68
C GLY A 64 12.51 -19.38 -16.79
N LYS A 65 12.98 -19.08 -17.99
CA LYS A 65 13.10 -20.05 -19.07
C LYS A 65 13.97 -21.19 -18.53
N ARG A 66 13.37 -22.16 -17.84
CA ARG A 66 13.83 -23.55 -17.78
C ARG A 66 12.89 -24.37 -18.63
N ALA A 67 12.88 -24.06 -19.92
CA ALA A 67 12.71 -25.08 -20.94
C ALA A 67 14.11 -25.28 -21.54
N LEU A 68 14.93 -26.09 -20.88
CA LEU A 68 16.15 -26.62 -21.48
C LEU A 68 16.30 -28.08 -21.05
N ALA A 69 16.05 -28.94 -22.04
CA ALA A 69 16.64 -30.25 -22.30
C ALA A 69 16.69 -31.27 -21.15
N ALA A 70 15.87 -32.31 -21.24
CA ALA A 70 16.26 -33.62 -21.79
C ALA A 70 15.00 -34.49 -21.98
#